data_AF-A0A1H9MM42-F1
#
_entry.id   AF-A0A1H9MM42-F1
#
_cell.length_a   1.000
_cell.length_b   1.000
_cell.length_c   1.000
_cell.angle_alpha   90.00
_cell.angle_beta   90.00
_cell.angle_gamma   90.00
#
_symmetry.space_group_name_H-M   'P 1'
#
loop_
_entity.id
_entity.type
_entity.pdbx_description
1 polymer ?
#
loop_
_entity_poly.entity_id
_entity_poly.type
_entity_poly.pdbx_seq_one_letter_code
_entity_poly.pdbx_strand_id
1 'polypeptide(L)'
;MNYTAHGKPSKIPQIIRSEIKDRYTHKNKGSEHMDSKQLIDLYEDIKAVTNKMVITAQNGEWDNLVQLEQKCRQLTDELIRNEAKISLSHELQQRKIEIIHQVLDDDAKIRSITEPWMKKLQDILCTNERKRNLQQAYVSSNIY
;
A
#
# COMPACT_ATOMS: atom_id res chain seq x y z
N MET A 1 14.58 5.86 -6.08
CA MET A 1 15.39 4.63 -5.82
C MET A 1 15.26 4.30 -4.35
N ASN A 2 14.50 3.25 -3.99
CA ASN A 2 14.19 2.87 -2.60
C ASN A 2 14.47 1.36 -2.33
N TYR A 3 15.60 0.82 -2.78
CA TYR A 3 15.92 -0.60 -2.61
C TYR A 3 17.08 -0.83 -1.65
N THR A 4 16.99 -1.93 -0.91
CA THR A 4 18.11 -2.51 -0.14
C THR A 4 18.86 -3.54 -1.00
N ALA A 5 20.00 -4.06 -0.51
CA ALA A 5 20.97 -4.90 -1.25
C ALA A 5 20.44 -6.16 -1.98
N HIS A 6 19.14 -6.48 -1.87
CA HIS A 6 18.48 -7.63 -2.51
C HIS A 6 17.24 -7.25 -3.34
N GLY A 7 17.10 -5.97 -3.72
CA GLY A 7 16.00 -5.50 -4.58
C GLY A 7 14.63 -5.39 -3.92
N LYS A 8 14.51 -5.66 -2.60
CA LYS A 8 13.24 -5.61 -1.88
C LYS A 8 12.90 -4.17 -1.39
N PRO A 9 11.61 -3.77 -1.38
CA PRO A 9 11.20 -2.37 -1.21
C PRO A 9 11.29 -1.91 0.24
N SER A 10 12.06 -0.88 0.58
CA SER A 10 12.38 -0.48 1.97
C SER A 10 11.19 -0.12 2.91
N LYS A 11 9.94 -0.19 2.43
CA LYS A 11 8.70 0.01 3.19
C LYS A 11 7.65 -1.02 2.76
N ILE A 12 6.77 -1.42 3.68
CA ILE A 12 5.60 -2.26 3.37
C ILE A 12 4.67 -1.42 2.47
N PRO A 13 4.22 -1.95 1.31
CA PRO A 13 3.18 -1.29 0.51
C PRO A 13 1.98 -0.96 1.40
N GLN A 14 1.68 0.33 1.57
CA GLN A 14 0.56 0.77 2.41
C GLN A 14 -0.70 0.70 1.56
N ILE A 15 -1.32 -0.48 1.48
CA ILE A 15 -2.50 -0.67 0.64
C ILE A 15 -3.74 -0.36 1.49
N ILE A 16 -4.43 0.71 1.09
CA ILE A 16 -5.82 1.07 1.37
C ILE A 16 -6.17 1.39 2.85
N ARG A 17 -5.62 0.70 3.86
CA ARG A 17 -6.18 0.78 5.24
C ARG A 17 -5.75 1.99 6.08
N SER A 18 -4.58 2.58 5.85
CA SER A 18 -4.01 3.64 6.71
C SER A 18 -4.15 5.06 6.15
N GLU A 19 -4.36 5.23 4.84
CA GLU A 19 -4.27 6.55 4.18
C GLU A 19 -5.62 7.25 3.98
N ILE A 20 -6.71 6.50 4.11
CA ILE A 20 -8.09 6.98 3.97
C ILE A 20 -8.44 8.04 5.04
N LYS A 21 -7.81 7.96 6.22
CA LYS A 21 -8.14 8.87 7.34
C LYS A 21 -7.44 10.23 7.25
N ASP A 22 -6.20 10.26 6.75
CA ASP A 22 -5.37 11.47 6.79
C ASP A 22 -5.60 12.39 5.57
N ARG A 23 -6.05 11.84 4.44
CA ARG A 23 -6.16 12.58 3.15
C ARG A 23 -7.56 13.06 2.82
N TYR A 24 -8.53 12.76 3.68
CA TYR A 24 -9.93 13.19 3.57
C TYR A 24 -10.12 14.73 3.62
N THR A 25 -9.06 15.50 3.86
CA THR A 25 -9.13 16.95 4.14
C THR A 25 -8.82 17.86 2.95
N HIS A 26 -8.36 17.38 1.79
CA HIS A 26 -8.02 18.25 0.66
C HIS A 26 -9.06 18.18 -0.47
N LYS A 27 -10.02 19.11 -0.41
CA LYS A 27 -11.08 19.33 -1.40
C LYS A 27 -10.49 20.01 -2.65
N ASN A 28 -10.37 19.28 -3.76
CA ASN A 28 -9.99 19.87 -5.04
C ASN A 28 -11.21 19.93 -5.98
N LYS A 29 -11.43 21.08 -6.63
CA LYS A 29 -12.51 21.32 -7.61
C LYS A 29 -11.99 20.95 -8.99
N GLY A 30 -12.43 19.81 -9.51
CA GLY A 30 -12.30 19.42 -10.91
C GLY A 30 -13.67 19.01 -11.45
N SER A 31 -14.05 19.62 -12.56
CA SER A 31 -15.31 19.44 -13.27
C SER A 31 -15.24 18.27 -14.25
N GLU A 32 -15.81 17.14 -13.85
CA GLU A 32 -16.47 16.13 -14.69
C GLU A 32 -17.38 15.35 -13.74
N HIS A 33 -18.68 15.29 -14.04
CA HIS A 33 -19.66 14.72 -13.12
C HIS A 33 -19.64 13.20 -13.29
N MET A 34 -18.82 12.51 -12.50
CA MET A 34 -18.78 11.05 -12.48
C MET A 34 -20.17 10.50 -12.13
N ASP A 35 -20.64 9.50 -12.87
CA ASP A 35 -21.92 8.82 -12.62
C ASP A 35 -21.74 7.51 -11.83
N SER A 36 -22.85 6.87 -11.47
CA SER A 36 -22.86 5.64 -10.66
C SER A 36 -22.19 4.46 -11.34
N LYS A 37 -22.21 4.38 -12.68
CA LYS A 37 -21.54 3.31 -13.43
C LYS A 37 -20.04 3.56 -13.46
N GLN A 38 -19.63 4.77 -13.78
CA GLN A 38 -18.22 5.19 -13.75
C GLN A 38 -17.59 5.02 -12.35
N LEU A 39 -18.37 5.24 -11.28
CA LEU A 39 -17.94 4.96 -9.91
C LEU A 39 -17.65 3.47 -9.69
N ILE A 40 -18.51 2.58 -10.21
CA ILE A 40 -18.29 1.13 -10.12
C ILE A 40 -17.12 0.68 -11.00
N ASP A 41 -16.96 1.24 -12.19
CA ASP A 41 -15.82 0.97 -13.06
C ASP A 41 -14.50 1.35 -12.35
N LEU A 42 -14.47 2.45 -11.61
CA LEU A 42 -13.30 2.85 -10.81
C LEU A 42 -13.01 1.88 -9.66
N TYR A 43 -14.04 1.34 -9.01
CA TYR A 43 -13.88 0.25 -8.04
C TYR A 43 -13.28 -1.01 -8.69
N GLU A 44 -13.75 -1.39 -9.88
CA GLU A 44 -13.23 -2.52 -10.64
C GLU A 44 -11.77 -2.33 -11.07
N ASP A 45 -11.39 -1.10 -11.45
CA ASP A 45 -9.99 -0.77 -11.77
C ASP A 45 -9.07 -0.92 -10.55
N ILE A 46 -9.50 -0.48 -9.37
CA ILE A 46 -8.77 -0.69 -8.11
C ILE A 46 -8.61 -2.20 -7.85
N LYS A 47 -9.68 -2.97 -8.04
CA LYS A 47 -9.64 -4.44 -7.90
C LYS A 47 -8.64 -5.07 -8.86
N ALA A 48 -8.65 -4.66 -10.13
CA ALA A 48 -7.76 -5.18 -11.16
C ALA A 48 -6.29 -4.85 -10.85
N VAL A 49 -6.00 -3.63 -10.39
CA VAL A 49 -4.65 -3.23 -9.98
C VAL A 49 -4.20 -4.03 -8.75
N THR A 50 -5.05 -4.19 -7.74
CA THR A 50 -4.69 -4.93 -6.52
C THR A 50 -4.44 -6.41 -6.81
N ASN A 51 -5.21 -7.03 -7.71
CA ASN A 51 -4.93 -8.38 -8.19
C ASN A 51 -3.55 -8.51 -8.87
N LYS A 52 -3.19 -7.53 -9.71
CA LYS A 52 -1.85 -7.48 -10.33
C LYS A 52 -0.74 -7.30 -9.29
N MET A 53 -1.01 -6.58 -8.21
CA MET A 53 -0.08 -6.44 -7.10
C MET A 53 0.19 -7.77 -6.39
N VAL A 54 -0.83 -8.63 -6.23
CA VAL A 54 -0.64 -9.99 -5.69
C VAL A 54 0.33 -10.78 -6.58
N ILE A 55 0.10 -10.80 -7.89
CA ILE A 55 0.91 -11.56 -8.86
C ILE A 55 2.36 -11.05 -8.86
N THR A 56 2.56 -9.73 -8.93
CA THR A 56 3.91 -9.13 -8.93
C THR A 56 4.64 -9.37 -7.60
N ALA A 57 3.94 -9.32 -6.46
CA ALA A 57 4.51 -9.66 -5.17
C ALA A 57 4.93 -11.14 -5.09
N GLN A 58 4.10 -12.06 -5.61
CA GLN A 58 4.43 -13.49 -5.68
C GLN A 58 5.66 -13.77 -6.54
N ASN A 59 5.79 -13.06 -7.67
CA ASN A 59 6.95 -13.17 -8.57
C ASN A 59 8.20 -12.44 -8.06
N GLY A 60 8.09 -11.65 -6.99
CA GLY A 60 9.18 -10.83 -6.48
C GLY A 60 9.56 -9.65 -7.40
N GLU A 61 8.63 -9.19 -8.23
CA GLU A 61 8.80 -8.03 -9.12
C GLU A 61 8.58 -6.72 -8.35
N TRP A 62 9.49 -6.41 -7.43
CA TRP A 62 9.29 -5.33 -6.46
C TRP A 62 9.18 -3.94 -7.07
N ASP A 63 9.94 -3.65 -8.13
CA ASP A 63 9.84 -2.39 -8.86
C ASP A 63 8.47 -2.20 -9.50
N ASN A 64 7.92 -3.26 -10.06
CA ASN A 64 6.57 -3.26 -10.63
C ASN A 64 5.51 -3.16 -9.53
N LEU A 65 5.72 -3.82 -8.39
CA LEU A 65 4.83 -3.74 -7.24
C LEU A 65 4.72 -2.29 -6.72
N VAL A 66 5.83 -1.55 -6.64
CA VAL A 66 5.84 -0.13 -6.23
C VAL A 66 5.10 0.75 -7.25
N GLN A 67 5.28 0.51 -8.54
CA GLN A 67 4.54 1.25 -9.58
C GLN A 67 3.03 0.99 -9.50
N LEU A 68 2.63 -0.27 -9.28
CA LEU A 68 1.23 -0.64 -9.11
C LEU A 68 0.63 -0.05 -7.83
N GLU A 69 1.40 0.04 -6.73
CA GLU A 69 0.98 0.73 -5.50
C GLU A 69 0.64 2.21 -5.77
N GLN A 70 1.52 2.90 -6.51
CA GLN A 70 1.29 4.30 -6.88
C GLN A 70 0.02 4.47 -7.73
N LYS A 71 -0.21 3.56 -8.69
CA LYS A 71 -1.44 3.55 -9.48
C LYS A 71 -2.68 3.29 -8.63
N CYS A 72 -2.65 2.31 -7.74
CA CYS A 72 -3.76 1.97 -6.85
C CYS A 72 -4.14 3.16 -5.96
N ARG A 73 -3.14 3.87 -5.43
CA ARG A 73 -3.29 5.10 -4.66
C ARG A 73 -3.96 6.21 -5.46
N GLN A 74 -3.55 6.45 -6.71
CA GLN A 74 -4.17 7.45 -7.58
C GLN A 74 -5.66 7.16 -7.83
N LEU A 75 -6.00 5.91 -8.15
CA LEU A 75 -7.38 5.47 -8.36
C LEU A 75 -8.23 5.60 -7.08
N THR A 76 -7.65 5.25 -5.93
CA THR A 76 -8.32 5.39 -4.62
C THR A 76 -8.56 6.87 -4.28
N ASP A 77 -7.59 7.74 -4.54
CA ASP A 77 -7.74 9.18 -4.33
C ASP A 77 -8.84 9.75 -5.24
N GLU A 78 -8.95 9.26 -6.48
CA GLU A 78 -10.03 9.63 -7.40
C GLU A 78 -11.40 9.15 -6.92
N LEU A 79 -11.46 7.92 -6.41
CA LEU A 79 -12.67 7.32 -5.87
C LEU A 79 -13.23 8.16 -4.73
N ILE A 80 -12.37 8.51 -3.77
CA ILE A 80 -12.74 9.29 -2.58
C ILE A 80 -13.27 10.69 -2.96
N ARG A 81 -12.71 11.34 -3.98
CA ARG A 81 -13.13 12.68 -4.42
C ARG A 81 -14.56 12.71 -5.00
N ASN A 82 -15.04 11.58 -5.50
CA ASN A 82 -16.26 11.50 -6.29
C ASN A 82 -17.39 10.73 -5.59
N GLU A 83 -17.07 9.73 -4.77
CA GLU A 83 -18.05 8.83 -4.15
C GLU A 83 -19.16 9.54 -3.36
N ALA A 84 -18.81 10.55 -2.55
CA ALA A 84 -19.77 11.25 -1.70
C ALA A 84 -20.86 12.04 -2.49
N LYS A 85 -20.71 12.17 -3.81
CA LYS A 85 -21.60 12.94 -4.69
C LYS A 85 -22.58 12.06 -5.48
N ILE A 86 -22.46 10.73 -5.38
CA ILE A 86 -23.13 9.79 -6.28
C ILE A 86 -24.02 8.85 -5.48
N SER A 87 -25.31 8.79 -5.85
CA SER A 87 -26.24 7.82 -5.29
C SER A 87 -26.17 6.52 -6.09
N LEU A 88 -26.02 5.38 -5.39
CA LEU A 88 -25.97 4.05 -5.99
C LEU A 88 -27.30 3.32 -5.81
N SER A 89 -27.75 2.62 -6.86
CA SER A 89 -28.84 1.63 -6.73
C SER A 89 -28.41 0.48 -5.83
N HIS A 90 -29.37 -0.28 -5.31
CA HIS A 90 -29.10 -1.44 -4.44
C HIS A 90 -28.16 -2.47 -5.10
N GLU A 91 -28.34 -2.72 -6.39
CA GLU A 91 -27.48 -3.63 -7.17
C GLU A 91 -26.02 -3.13 -7.22
N LEU A 92 -25.81 -1.84 -7.49
CA LEU A 92 -24.47 -1.26 -7.53
C LEU A 92 -23.83 -1.19 -6.14
N GLN A 93 -24.62 -0.99 -5.08
CA GLN A 93 -24.13 -1.06 -3.70
C GLN A 93 -23.64 -2.48 -3.36
N GLN A 94 -24.39 -3.51 -3.74
CA GLN A 94 -23.98 -4.90 -3.55
C GLN A 94 -22.70 -5.20 -4.32
N ARG A 95 -22.61 -4.74 -5.57
CA ARG A 95 -21.40 -4.91 -6.39
C ARG A 95 -20.18 -4.23 -5.77
N LYS A 96 -20.34 -3.00 -5.27
CA LYS A 96 -19.30 -2.27 -4.55
C LYS A 96 -18.78 -3.08 -3.34
N ILE A 97 -19.68 -3.66 -2.54
CA ILE A 97 -19.31 -4.45 -1.35
C ILE A 97 -18.47 -5.67 -1.75
N GLU A 98 -18.87 -6.40 -2.79
CA GLU A 98 -18.11 -7.55 -3.32
C GLU A 98 -16.68 -7.14 -3.72
N ILE A 99 -16.56 -6.02 -4.46
CA ILE A 99 -15.27 -5.51 -4.89
C ILE A 99 -14.38 -5.15 -3.69
N ILE A 100 -14.94 -4.48 -2.68
CA ILE A 100 -14.20 -4.09 -1.47
C ILE A 100 -13.65 -5.33 -0.74
N HIS A 101 -14.47 -6.37 -0.56
CA HIS A 101 -13.99 -7.61 0.06
C HIS A 101 -12.83 -8.23 -0.72
N GLN A 102 -12.93 -8.28 -2.06
CA GLN A 102 -11.86 -8.82 -2.90
C GLN A 102 -10.55 -8.02 -2.76
N VAL A 103 -10.63 -6.69 -2.74
CA VAL A 103 -9.47 -5.80 -2.55
C VAL A 103 -8.82 -6.02 -1.18
N LEU A 104 -9.62 -6.20 -0.12
CA LEU A 104 -9.11 -6.45 1.23
C LEU A 104 -8.43 -7.82 1.35
N ASP A 105 -8.98 -8.85 0.71
CA ASP A 105 -8.36 -10.18 0.66
C ASP A 105 -7.02 -10.12 -0.09
N ASP A 106 -6.95 -9.37 -1.19
CA ASP A 106 -5.73 -9.20 -1.97
C ASP A 106 -4.67 -8.37 -1.22
N ASP A 107 -5.06 -7.31 -0.49
CA ASP A 107 -4.16 -6.60 0.44
C ASP A 107 -3.56 -7.56 1.48
N ALA A 108 -4.39 -8.39 2.13
CA ALA A 108 -3.92 -9.36 3.12
C ALA A 108 -2.88 -10.33 2.52
N LYS A 109 -3.09 -10.79 1.28
CA LYS A 109 -2.11 -11.62 0.55
C LYS A 109 -0.81 -10.86 0.31
N ILE A 110 -0.86 -9.62 -0.16
CA ILE A 110 0.33 -8.81 -0.42
C ILE A 110 1.12 -8.60 0.87
N ARG A 111 0.44 -8.33 1.99
CA ARG A 111 1.07 -8.20 3.31
C ARG A 111 1.72 -9.50 3.77
N SER A 112 1.06 -10.64 3.59
CA SER A 112 1.65 -11.95 3.93
C SER A 112 2.97 -12.24 3.21
N ILE A 113 3.14 -11.70 1.99
CA ILE A 113 4.36 -11.83 1.18
C ILE A 113 5.41 -10.80 1.62
N THR A 114 5.00 -9.57 1.91
CA THR A 114 5.89 -8.42 2.11
C THR A 114 6.31 -8.18 3.57
N GLU A 115 5.51 -8.59 4.55
CA GLU A 115 5.82 -8.37 5.97
C GLU A 115 7.00 -9.23 6.50
N PRO A 116 7.13 -10.53 6.17
CA PRO A 116 8.17 -11.36 6.78
C PRO A 116 9.59 -10.87 6.51
N TRP A 117 9.85 -10.43 5.29
CA TRP A 117 11.18 -9.96 4.91
C TRP A 117 11.48 -8.58 5.51
N MET A 118 10.45 -7.74 5.71
CA MET A 118 10.58 -6.46 6.40
C MET A 118 10.93 -6.64 7.88
N LYS A 119 10.27 -7.60 8.55
CA LYS A 119 10.61 -7.98 9.93
C LYS A 119 12.08 -8.42 10.02
N LYS A 120 12.52 -9.27 9.08
CA LYS A 120 13.93 -9.69 9.01
C LYS A 120 14.89 -8.52 8.81
N LEU A 121 14.55 -7.54 7.97
CA LEU A 121 15.37 -6.33 7.83
C LEU A 121 15.48 -5.54 9.13
N GLN A 122 14.35 -5.33 9.83
CA GLN A 122 14.32 -4.62 11.10
C GLN A 122 15.21 -5.34 12.14
N ASP A 123 15.12 -6.67 12.23
CA ASP A 123 15.96 -7.47 13.13
C ASP A 123 17.46 -7.31 12.83
N ILE A 124 17.85 -7.29 11.55
CA ILE A 124 19.24 -7.07 11.13
C ILE A 124 19.71 -5.66 11.53
N LEU A 125 18.90 -4.63 11.26
CA LEU A 125 19.23 -3.25 11.58
C LEU A 125 19.38 -3.05 13.11
N CYS A 126 18.41 -3.51 13.91
CA CYS A 126 18.48 -3.43 15.37
C CYS A 126 19.64 -4.24 15.96
N THR A 127 20.04 -5.34 15.33
CA THR A 127 21.22 -6.11 15.76
C THR A 127 22.52 -5.36 15.47
N ASN A 128 22.62 -4.70 14.31
CA ASN A 128 23.80 -3.91 13.97
C ASN A 128 23.95 -2.67 14.85
N GLU A 129 22.85 -2.01 15.20
CA GLU A 129 22.84 -0.90 16.17
C GLU A 129 23.35 -1.35 17.54
N ARG A 130 22.86 -2.49 18.05
CA ARG A 130 23.33 -3.07 19.32
C ARG A 130 24.82 -3.42 19.28
N LYS A 131 25.32 -4.00 18.17
CA LYS A 131 26.76 -4.29 17.98
C LYS A 131 27.61 -3.01 18.01
N ARG A 132 27.18 -1.96 17.32
CA ARG A 132 27.89 -0.66 17.31
C ARG A 132 27.95 -0.04 18.70
N ASN A 133 26.84 -0.05 19.43
CA ASN A 133 26.78 0.49 20.78
C ASN A 133 27.70 -0.26 21.75
N LEU A 134 27.77 -1.60 21.65
CA LEU A 134 28.69 -2.41 22.46
C LEU A 134 30.15 -2.11 22.12
N GLN A 135 30.52 -2.04 20.82
CA GLN A 135 31.87 -1.67 20.40
C GLN A 135 32.28 -0.29 20.94
N GLN A 136 31.37 0.69 20.90
CA GLN A 136 31.62 2.01 21.48
C GLN A 136 31.85 1.94 23.00
N ALA A 137 31.04 1.16 23.73
CA ALA A 137 31.23 0.99 25.18
C ALA A 137 32.57 0.34 25.53
N TYR A 138 33.00 -0.69 24.79
CA TYR A 138 34.31 -1.33 24.97
C TYR A 138 35.47 -0.38 24.65
N VAL A 139 35.39 0.39 23.56
CA VAL A 139 36.44 1.37 23.19
C VAL A 139 36.49 2.50 24.22
N SER A 140 35.35 2.98 24.70
CA SER A 140 35.26 4.03 25.73
C SER A 140 35.81 3.57 27.07
N SER A 141 35.65 2.29 27.40
CA SER A 141 36.19 1.69 28.63
C SER A 141 37.68 1.36 28.55
N ASN A 142 38.28 1.38 27.35
CA ASN A 142 39.70 1.07 27.11
C ASN A 142 40.56 2.33 26.92
N ILE A 143 40.01 3.52 27.21
CA ILE A 143 40.72 4.79 27.33
C ILE A 143 40.70 5.21 28.80
N TYR A 144 41.43 4.48 29.66
CA TYR A 144 41.87 4.91 30.99
C TYR A 144 43.18 4.18 31.33
#